data_AF-A0A818HYT8-F1
#
_entry.id   AF-A0A818HYT8-F1
#
_cell.length_a   1.000
_cell.length_b   1.000
_cell.length_c   1.000
_cell.angle_alpha   90.00
_cell.angle_beta   90.00
_cell.angle_gamma   90.00
#
_symmetry.space_group_name_H-M   'P 1'
#
loop_
_entity.id
_entity.type
_entity.pdbx_description
1 polymer ?
#
loop_
_entity_poly.entity_id
_entity_poly.type
_entity_poly.pdbx_seq_one_letter_code
_entity_poly.pdbx_strand_id
1 'polypeptide(L)'
;MKMKKTLLDYDQQINQQFRRLEQGCTLAKASFHVSTDLQQEIAEYGVITTENVVLTPDGAEEKKNHMFLDLSRPLGESSTWAYEASYGRGYVFRLKNPLKIRSVQLEASVHGQVVIYVVNNSGIIVNKASLISNDITMKWTTIPIIAELNTDYSILVWSPNINGQFSYKKGDNNFRTIDSECSIESKYATINHDLSIGERLTISSNSHSIQMMIDIEK
;
A
#
# COMPACT_ATOMS: atom_id res chain seq x y z
N MET A 1 47.50 11.77 -3.00
CA MET A 1 46.20 12.39 -3.32
C MET A 1 45.12 11.73 -2.47
N LYS A 2 44.57 12.42 -1.47
CA LYS A 2 43.43 11.93 -0.68
C LYS A 2 42.18 12.64 -1.20
N MET A 3 41.26 11.90 -1.82
CA MET A 3 39.98 12.45 -2.30
C MET A 3 39.18 13.00 -1.11
N LYS A 4 38.79 14.28 -1.19
CA LYS A 4 37.81 14.89 -0.29
C LYS A 4 36.44 14.31 -0.62
N LYS A 5 35.85 13.55 0.31
CA LYS A 5 34.43 13.20 0.25
C LYS A 5 33.62 14.48 0.38
N THR A 6 32.67 14.67 -0.54
CA THR A 6 31.79 15.84 -0.58
C THR A 6 30.53 15.60 0.26
N LEU A 7 29.84 16.68 0.65
CA LEU A 7 28.55 16.61 1.38
C LEU A 7 27.52 15.67 0.70
N LEU A 8 27.56 15.58 -0.62
CA LEU A 8 26.72 14.66 -1.41
C LEU A 8 27.01 13.17 -1.11
N ASP A 9 28.27 12.83 -0.83
CA ASP A 9 28.67 11.46 -0.49
C ASP A 9 28.18 11.08 0.91
N TYR A 10 28.02 12.06 1.80
CA TYR A 10 27.46 11.87 3.15
C TYR A 10 25.94 11.64 3.09
N ASP A 11 25.21 12.42 2.30
CA ASP A 11 23.77 12.23 2.10
C ASP A 11 23.42 10.87 1.50
N GLN A 12 24.25 10.35 0.61
CA GLN A 12 24.06 9.01 0.06
C GLN A 12 24.26 7.91 1.12
N GLN A 13 25.25 8.07 2.01
CA GLN A 13 25.49 7.11 3.09
C GLN A 13 24.38 7.14 4.14
N ILE A 14 23.88 8.32 4.49
CA ILE A 14 22.74 8.50 5.41
C ILE A 14 21.48 7.86 4.81
N ASN A 15 21.18 8.14 3.54
CA ASN A 15 20.02 7.54 2.86
C ASN A 15 20.13 6.02 2.70
N GLN A 16 21.34 5.47 2.52
CA GLN A 16 21.54 4.01 2.49
C GLN A 16 21.32 3.37 3.87
N GLN A 17 21.64 4.06 4.96
CA GLN A 17 21.34 3.58 6.31
C GLN A 17 19.84 3.65 6.62
N PHE A 18 19.14 4.70 6.16
CA PHE A 18 17.67 4.77 6.25
C PHE A 18 16.96 3.67 5.47
N ARG A 19 17.42 3.32 4.26
CA ARG A 19 16.86 2.18 3.51
C ARG A 19 17.06 0.82 4.21
N ARG A 20 18.07 0.69 5.07
CA ARG A 20 18.26 -0.50 5.92
C ARG A 20 17.32 -0.50 7.15
N LEU A 21 16.93 0.68 7.63
CA LEU A 21 15.91 0.85 8.68
C LEU A 21 14.51 0.45 8.16
N GLU A 22 14.14 0.87 6.95
CA GLU A 22 12.86 0.48 6.31
C GLU A 22 12.72 -1.03 6.05
N GLN A 23 13.83 -1.77 6.04
CA GLN A 23 13.87 -3.21 5.76
C GLN A 23 13.84 -4.10 7.02
N GLY A 24 13.63 -3.54 8.21
CA GLY A 24 13.41 -4.32 9.44
C GLY A 24 14.65 -4.95 10.07
N CYS A 25 15.84 -4.39 9.83
CA CYS A 25 17.04 -4.80 10.55
C CYS A 25 16.99 -4.34 12.02
N THR A 26 17.10 -5.29 12.96
CA THR A 26 17.21 -5.02 14.39
C THR A 26 18.42 -4.12 14.68
N LEU A 27 18.18 -2.98 15.32
CA LEU A 27 19.22 -2.02 15.71
C LEU A 27 20.14 -2.64 16.77
N ALA A 28 21.26 -3.18 16.30
CA ALA A 28 22.46 -3.35 17.13
C ALA A 28 23.58 -2.53 16.47
N LYS A 29 23.71 -1.27 16.90
CA LYS A 29 24.76 -0.28 16.56
C LYS A 29 24.69 0.37 15.18
N ALA A 30 24.14 1.58 15.12
CA ALA A 30 24.48 2.59 14.11
C ALA A 30 25.17 3.76 14.82
N SER A 31 26.32 4.20 14.30
CA SER A 31 27.09 5.34 14.81
C SER A 31 26.93 6.54 13.87
N PHE A 32 26.37 7.64 14.39
CA PHE A 32 26.07 8.84 13.60
C PHE A 32 27.18 9.91 13.75
N HIS A 33 27.37 10.72 12.69
CA HIS A 33 28.22 11.91 12.74
C HIS A 33 27.37 13.12 13.15
N VAL A 34 27.93 13.95 14.03
CA VAL A 34 27.21 14.95 14.84
C VAL A 34 26.49 15.99 13.96
N SER A 35 25.16 15.92 13.92
CA SER A 35 24.26 17.00 13.47
C SER A 35 23.30 17.29 14.62
N THR A 36 23.30 18.54 15.12
CA THR A 36 22.54 18.96 16.30
C THR A 36 21.03 18.86 16.09
N ASP A 37 20.56 19.12 14.87
CA ASP A 37 19.13 19.11 14.55
C ASP A 37 18.59 17.67 14.49
N LEU A 38 19.41 16.75 13.96
CA LEU A 38 19.10 15.32 13.90
C LEU A 38 19.15 14.67 15.30
N GLN A 39 20.06 15.11 16.17
CA GLN A 39 20.07 14.70 17.58
C GLN A 39 18.81 15.17 18.32
N GLN A 40 18.25 16.31 17.95
CA GLN A 40 17.06 16.87 18.59
C GLN A 40 15.79 16.11 18.20
N GLU A 41 15.63 15.75 16.92
CA GLU A 41 14.56 14.85 16.46
C GLU A 41 14.70 13.44 17.05
N ILE A 42 15.91 12.88 17.13
CA ILE A 42 16.14 11.54 17.69
C ILE A 42 15.95 11.53 19.22
N ALA A 43 16.30 12.62 19.92
CA ALA A 43 16.12 12.74 21.37
C ALA A 43 14.64 12.78 21.79
N GLU A 44 13.71 13.11 20.88
CA GLU A 44 12.27 12.99 21.14
C GLU A 44 11.82 11.53 21.32
N TYR A 45 12.59 10.56 20.79
CA TYR A 45 12.23 9.14 20.76
C TYR A 45 13.19 8.23 21.55
N GLY A 46 14.27 8.76 22.14
CA GLY A 46 15.24 7.99 22.91
C GLY A 46 16.36 8.82 23.54
N VAL A 47 17.25 8.16 24.30
CA VAL A 47 18.43 8.82 24.90
C VAL A 47 19.63 8.61 23.98
N ILE A 48 20.29 9.70 23.58
CA ILE A 48 21.54 9.64 22.82
C ILE A 48 22.71 9.56 23.81
N THR A 49 23.47 8.47 23.77
CA THR A 49 24.66 8.33 24.62
C THR A 49 25.82 9.17 24.09
N THR A 50 26.85 9.36 24.92
CA THR A 50 28.11 10.03 24.55
C THR A 50 28.86 9.37 23.39
N GLU A 51 28.43 8.18 22.95
CA GLU A 51 28.97 7.45 21.80
C GLU A 51 28.11 7.59 20.53
N ASN A 52 27.13 8.50 20.51
CA ASN A 52 26.12 8.65 19.44
C ASN A 52 25.30 7.39 19.19
N VAL A 53 24.99 6.64 20.25
CA VAL A 53 24.08 5.50 20.20
C VAL A 53 22.71 5.94 20.68
N VAL A 54 21.67 5.66 19.89
CA VAL A 54 20.28 5.89 20.27
C VAL A 54 19.80 4.71 21.11
N LEU A 55 19.54 4.94 22.38
CA LEU A 55 18.87 3.99 23.25
C LEU A 55 17.39 4.34 23.28
N THR A 56 16.58 3.59 22.55
CA THR A 56 15.14 3.56 22.77
C THR A 56 14.88 2.77 24.07
N PRO A 57 14.01 3.24 24.97
CA PRO A 57 13.72 2.51 26.20
C PRO A 57 13.14 1.12 25.87
N ASP A 58 13.54 0.10 26.63
CA ASP A 58 12.96 -1.24 26.53
C ASP A 58 11.44 -1.14 26.73
N GLY A 59 10.67 -1.50 25.71
CA GLY A 59 9.21 -1.34 25.69
C GLY A 59 8.69 -0.08 24.97
N ALA A 60 9.55 0.65 24.23
CA ALA A 60 9.09 1.54 23.17
C ALA A 60 8.42 0.70 22.08
N GLU A 61 7.16 0.33 22.30
CA GLU A 61 6.30 -0.11 21.22
C GLU A 61 6.25 1.05 20.23
N GLU A 62 6.83 0.84 19.05
CA GLU A 62 6.47 1.62 17.88
C GLU A 62 4.94 1.51 17.83
N LYS A 63 4.23 2.57 18.22
CA LYS A 63 2.80 2.68 17.95
C LYS A 63 2.69 2.78 16.45
N LYS A 64 2.80 1.64 15.77
CA LYS A 64 2.34 1.48 14.42
C LYS A 64 0.84 1.72 14.55
N ASN A 65 0.42 2.96 14.28
CA ASN A 65 -0.96 3.27 13.97
C ASN A 65 -1.32 2.65 12.61
N HIS A 66 -0.88 1.41 12.35
CA HIS A 66 -1.10 0.70 11.12
C HIS A 66 -2.19 -0.32 11.37
N MET A 67 -3.17 -0.34 10.47
CA MET A 67 -4.29 -1.26 10.56
C MET A 67 -4.54 -1.87 9.19
N PHE A 68 -4.84 -3.17 9.15
CA PHE A 68 -5.37 -3.80 7.95
C PHE A 68 -6.90 -3.72 7.98
N LEU A 69 -7.48 -2.99 7.03
CA LEU A 69 -8.92 -3.04 6.79
C LEU A 69 -9.20 -4.18 5.82
N ASP A 70 -9.96 -5.18 6.28
CA ASP A 70 -10.44 -6.27 5.44
C ASP A 70 -11.65 -5.81 4.61
N LEU A 71 -11.43 -5.69 3.30
CA LEU A 71 -12.44 -5.28 2.32
C LEU A 71 -13.15 -6.49 1.72
N SER A 72 -12.95 -7.68 2.28
CA SER A 72 -13.61 -8.91 1.86
C SER A 72 -15.01 -9.03 2.48
N ARG A 73 -15.90 -9.78 1.83
CA ARG A 73 -17.20 -10.15 2.42
C ARG A 73 -17.07 -11.31 3.42
N PRO A 74 -17.92 -11.38 4.46
CA PRO A 74 -17.89 -12.45 5.46
C PRO A 74 -18.15 -13.85 4.85
N LEU A 75 -17.68 -14.88 5.56
CA LEU A 75 -17.77 -16.30 5.19
C LEU A 75 -19.25 -16.74 5.13
N GLY A 76 -19.70 -17.17 3.95
CA GLY A 76 -21.08 -17.61 3.71
C GLY A 76 -21.40 -17.72 2.23
N GLU A 77 -20.69 -16.96 1.39
CA GLU A 77 -20.68 -17.14 -0.06
C GLU A 77 -19.42 -17.91 -0.49
N SER A 78 -19.57 -18.86 -1.41
CA SER A 78 -18.44 -19.62 -1.98
C SER A 78 -17.50 -18.66 -2.72
N SER A 79 -16.23 -18.61 -2.31
CA SER A 79 -15.22 -17.89 -3.08
C SER A 79 -15.06 -18.51 -4.47
N THR A 80 -14.97 -17.66 -5.48
CA THR A 80 -14.71 -18.06 -6.87
C THR A 80 -13.37 -17.47 -7.31
N TRP A 81 -12.61 -18.22 -8.09
CA TRP A 81 -11.35 -17.75 -8.66
C TRP A 81 -11.55 -17.52 -10.15
N ALA A 82 -11.17 -16.33 -10.63
CA ALA A 82 -11.34 -15.98 -12.03
C ALA A 82 -10.10 -15.24 -12.58
N TYR A 83 -9.83 -15.51 -13.86
CA TYR A 83 -8.87 -14.78 -14.66
C TYR A 83 -9.52 -13.52 -15.22
N GLU A 84 -8.86 -12.38 -15.08
CA GLU A 84 -9.37 -11.11 -15.60
C GLU A 84 -8.28 -10.34 -16.35
N ALA A 85 -8.43 -10.27 -17.69
CA ALA A 85 -7.49 -9.57 -18.56
C ALA A 85 -8.01 -8.21 -19.07
N SER A 86 -9.29 -7.88 -18.85
CA SER A 86 -9.93 -6.70 -19.46
C SER A 86 -10.75 -5.86 -18.50
N TYR A 87 -10.73 -6.20 -17.21
CA TYR A 87 -11.48 -5.50 -16.18
C TYR A 87 -10.56 -5.19 -15.02
N GLY A 88 -10.59 -3.94 -14.59
CA GLY A 88 -10.08 -3.54 -13.28
C GLY A 88 -11.20 -3.67 -12.25
N ARG A 89 -10.97 -4.35 -11.14
CA ARG A 89 -11.96 -4.52 -10.06
C ARG A 89 -11.44 -4.02 -8.73
N GLY A 90 -12.34 -3.53 -7.91
CA GLY A 90 -12.01 -3.12 -6.55
C GLY A 90 -13.16 -2.36 -5.94
N TYR A 91 -12.85 -1.28 -5.23
CA TYR A 91 -13.80 -0.64 -4.34
C TYR A 91 -13.77 0.87 -4.48
N VAL A 92 -14.94 1.49 -4.46
CA VAL A 92 -15.07 2.92 -4.12
C VAL A 92 -15.22 3.06 -2.61
N PHE A 93 -14.56 4.06 -2.05
CA PHE A 93 -14.53 4.35 -0.62
C PHE A 93 -15.36 5.60 -0.34
N ARG A 94 -16.25 5.49 0.65
CA ARG A 94 -16.88 6.64 1.29
C ARG A 94 -16.36 6.73 2.70
N LEU A 95 -15.58 7.77 2.95
CA LEU A 95 -14.80 7.98 4.16
C LEU A 95 -15.37 9.17 4.94
N LYS A 96 -15.34 9.08 6.27
CA LYS A 96 -15.66 10.21 7.17
C LYS A 96 -14.46 11.13 7.39
N ASN A 97 -13.27 10.55 7.43
CA ASN A 97 -11.99 11.23 7.61
C ASN A 97 -11.01 10.76 6.53
N PRO A 98 -10.03 11.60 6.13
CA PRO A 98 -8.97 11.18 5.23
C PRO A 98 -8.23 9.93 5.75
N LEU A 99 -7.82 9.07 4.83
CA LEU A 99 -7.19 7.81 5.12
C LEU A 99 -5.92 7.66 4.28
N LYS A 100 -4.79 7.43 4.96
CA LYS A 100 -3.50 7.25 4.31
C LYS A 100 -3.22 5.77 4.10
N ILE A 101 -3.15 5.35 2.85
CA ILE A 101 -2.84 3.97 2.46
C ILE A 101 -1.34 3.81 2.33
N ARG A 102 -0.83 2.63 2.70
CA ARG A 102 0.57 2.21 2.53
C ARG A 102 0.73 1.06 1.55
N SER A 103 -0.21 0.12 1.57
CA SER A 103 -0.20 -1.01 0.65
C SER A 103 -1.59 -1.61 0.46
N VAL A 104 -1.74 -2.36 -0.62
CA VAL A 104 -2.90 -3.20 -0.90
C VAL A 104 -2.44 -4.65 -0.84
N GLN A 105 -3.17 -5.50 -0.12
CA GLN A 105 -2.98 -6.95 -0.15
C GLN A 105 -4.14 -7.60 -0.91
N LEU A 106 -3.80 -8.53 -1.79
CA LEU A 106 -4.76 -9.27 -2.61
C LEU A 106 -4.58 -10.75 -2.44
N GLU A 107 -5.67 -11.50 -2.33
CA GLU A 107 -5.60 -12.95 -2.49
C GLU A 107 -5.55 -13.24 -4.01
N ALA A 108 -4.33 -13.46 -4.50
CA ALA A 108 -4.06 -13.58 -5.92
C ALA A 108 -2.98 -14.64 -6.20
N SER A 109 -3.10 -15.29 -7.36
CA SER A 109 -2.00 -15.93 -8.05
C SER A 109 -1.51 -14.97 -9.14
N VAL A 110 -0.24 -14.60 -9.07
CA VAL A 110 0.34 -13.57 -9.95
C VAL A 110 1.40 -14.20 -10.84
N HIS A 111 0.97 -14.58 -12.04
CA HIS A 111 1.85 -14.94 -13.15
C HIS A 111 1.79 -13.84 -14.23
N GLY A 112 2.63 -12.83 -14.06
CA GLY A 112 2.71 -11.61 -14.85
C GLY A 112 2.67 -10.36 -13.97
N GLN A 113 2.14 -9.28 -14.55
CA GLN A 113 1.94 -8.00 -13.88
C GLN A 113 0.56 -7.92 -13.22
N VAL A 114 0.49 -7.31 -12.04
CA VAL A 114 -0.72 -6.76 -11.42
C VAL A 114 -0.49 -5.28 -11.18
N VAL A 115 -1.51 -4.47 -11.47
CA VAL A 115 -1.49 -3.02 -11.35
C VAL A 115 -2.61 -2.60 -10.40
N ILE A 116 -2.29 -1.67 -9.50
CA ILE A 116 -3.24 -0.96 -8.67
C ILE A 116 -3.38 0.46 -9.21
N TYR A 117 -4.62 0.89 -9.43
CA TYR A 117 -4.96 2.27 -9.75
C TYR A 117 -5.74 2.89 -8.58
N VAL A 118 -5.32 4.06 -8.14
CA VAL A 118 -6.12 4.93 -7.26
C VAL A 118 -6.77 5.98 -8.15
N VAL A 119 -8.09 6.04 -8.12
CA VAL A 119 -8.91 6.85 -9.02
C VAL A 119 -9.77 7.78 -8.17
N ASN A 120 -9.84 9.07 -8.51
CA ASN A 120 -10.70 10.02 -7.81
C ASN A 120 -12.17 9.94 -8.27
N ASN A 121 -13.03 10.73 -7.65
CA ASN A 121 -14.47 10.80 -7.95
C ASN A 121 -14.80 11.21 -9.41
N SER A 122 -13.87 11.85 -10.11
CA SER A 122 -14.02 12.27 -11.51
C SER A 122 -13.63 11.16 -12.50
N GLY A 123 -13.18 10.01 -11.98
CA GLY A 123 -12.67 8.89 -12.76
C GLY A 123 -11.21 9.07 -13.18
N ILE A 124 -10.46 10.01 -12.60
CA ILE A 124 -9.07 10.28 -13.00
C ILE A 124 -8.12 9.46 -12.13
N ILE A 125 -7.17 8.76 -12.75
CA ILE A 125 -6.09 8.04 -12.06
C ILE A 125 -5.16 9.08 -11.41
N VAL A 126 -5.06 9.06 -10.09
CA VAL A 126 -4.19 9.96 -9.31
C VAL A 126 -2.93 9.27 -8.81
N ASN A 127 -2.95 7.94 -8.70
CA ASN A 127 -1.80 7.16 -8.29
C ASN A 127 -1.86 5.76 -8.90
N LYS A 128 -0.70 5.14 -9.07
CA LYS A 128 -0.53 3.84 -9.70
C LYS A 128 0.65 3.11 -9.07
N ALA A 129 0.46 1.82 -8.80
CA ALA A 129 1.54 0.92 -8.42
C ALA A 129 1.42 -0.40 -9.18
N SER A 130 2.51 -1.15 -9.28
CA SER A 130 2.46 -2.47 -9.90
C SER A 130 3.44 -3.43 -9.26
N LEU A 131 3.15 -4.72 -9.41
CA LEU A 131 4.00 -5.83 -9.05
C LEU A 131 4.10 -6.78 -10.25
N ILE A 132 5.29 -7.28 -10.51
CA ILE A 132 5.51 -8.37 -11.47
C ILE A 132 5.97 -9.59 -10.69
N SER A 133 5.31 -10.72 -10.88
CA SER A 133 5.64 -12.00 -10.25
C SER A 133 5.38 -13.15 -11.22
N ASN A 134 6.02 -14.30 -10.99
CA ASN A 134 5.76 -15.54 -11.73
C ASN A 134 5.15 -16.62 -10.83
N ASP A 135 4.56 -16.22 -9.71
CA ASP A 135 3.98 -17.13 -8.72
C ASP A 135 2.55 -17.54 -9.09
N ILE A 136 2.40 -18.80 -9.47
CA ILE A 136 1.12 -19.41 -9.83
C ILE A 136 0.30 -19.90 -8.62
N THR A 137 0.74 -19.62 -7.40
CA THR A 137 0.07 -20.05 -6.16
C THR A 137 -0.87 -18.96 -5.65
N MET A 138 -2.12 -19.33 -5.33
CA MET A 138 -3.07 -18.42 -4.70
C MET A 138 -2.63 -18.10 -3.27
N LYS A 139 -2.29 -16.84 -2.99
CA LYS A 139 -1.86 -16.37 -1.67
C LYS A 139 -2.09 -14.87 -1.50
N TRP A 140 -2.01 -14.39 -0.26
CA TRP A 140 -1.96 -12.96 0.01
C TRP A 140 -0.68 -12.35 -0.56
N THR A 141 -0.85 -11.41 -1.48
CA THR A 141 0.20 -10.71 -2.20
C THR A 141 0.09 -9.22 -1.93
N THR A 142 1.16 -8.62 -1.39
CA THR A 142 1.21 -7.20 -1.05
C THR A 142 1.80 -6.38 -2.19
N ILE A 143 1.11 -5.29 -2.55
CA ILE A 143 1.55 -4.30 -3.53
C ILE A 143 1.67 -2.95 -2.81
N PRO A 144 2.89 -2.41 -2.65
CA PRO A 144 3.10 -1.11 -2.01
C PRO A 144 2.48 0.01 -2.85
N ILE A 145 1.65 0.84 -2.21
CA ILE A 145 1.09 2.04 -2.83
C ILE A 145 0.76 3.05 -1.73
N ILE A 146 1.44 4.19 -1.76
CA ILE A 146 1.24 5.25 -0.77
C ILE A 146 0.35 6.32 -1.36
N ALA A 147 -0.84 6.49 -0.79
CA ALA A 147 -1.81 7.49 -1.25
C ALA A 147 -2.63 8.01 -0.06
N GLU A 148 -2.97 9.29 -0.07
CA GLU A 148 -3.94 9.87 0.85
C GLU A 148 -5.31 9.93 0.16
N LEU A 149 -6.29 9.26 0.73
CA LEU A 149 -7.66 9.22 0.23
C LEU A 149 -8.53 10.14 1.08
N ASN A 150 -9.19 11.11 0.45
CA ASN A 150 -10.16 11.96 1.15
C ASN A 150 -11.53 11.27 1.21
N THR A 151 -12.33 11.38 0.16
CA THR A 151 -13.60 10.65 0.02
C THR A 151 -13.89 10.43 -1.46
N ASP A 152 -14.72 9.43 -1.77
CA ASP A 152 -15.12 9.04 -3.14
C ASP A 152 -13.93 8.67 -4.06
N TYR A 153 -12.86 8.13 -3.48
CA TYR A 153 -11.78 7.50 -4.24
C TYR A 153 -12.09 6.03 -4.48
N SER A 154 -11.60 5.51 -5.59
CA SER A 154 -11.65 4.08 -5.91
C SER A 154 -10.25 3.49 -5.97
N ILE A 155 -10.10 2.27 -5.47
CA ILE A 155 -8.90 1.46 -5.67
C ILE A 155 -9.30 0.33 -6.60
N LEU A 156 -8.67 0.24 -7.77
CA LEU A 156 -8.92 -0.79 -8.77
C LEU A 156 -7.67 -1.63 -8.97
N VAL A 157 -7.85 -2.93 -9.07
CA VAL A 157 -6.84 -3.95 -9.35
C VAL A 157 -7.06 -4.43 -10.77
N TRP A 158 -6.00 -4.48 -11.57
CA TRP A 158 -6.05 -4.99 -12.93
C TRP A 158 -4.82 -5.84 -13.22
N SER A 159 -4.98 -6.87 -14.03
CA SER A 159 -3.86 -7.60 -14.63
C SER A 159 -3.97 -7.56 -16.15
N PRO A 160 -2.94 -7.12 -16.89
CA PRO A 160 -2.93 -7.24 -18.34
C PRO A 160 -2.84 -8.70 -18.82
N ASN A 161 -2.48 -9.63 -17.94
CA ASN A 161 -2.18 -11.00 -18.33
C ASN A 161 -3.38 -11.90 -18.06
N ILE A 162 -3.70 -12.75 -19.05
CA ILE A 162 -4.71 -13.82 -18.93
C ILE A 162 -4.41 -14.85 -17.82
N ASN A 163 -3.25 -14.75 -17.15
CA ASN A 163 -2.78 -15.69 -16.14
C ASN A 163 -2.83 -15.16 -14.71
N GLY A 164 -3.17 -13.88 -14.48
CA GLY A 164 -3.46 -13.38 -13.14
C GLY A 164 -4.82 -13.90 -12.67
N GLN A 165 -4.83 -14.65 -11.57
CA GLN A 165 -6.08 -15.08 -10.92
C GLN A 165 -6.30 -14.31 -9.63
N PHE A 166 -7.54 -13.90 -9.42
CA PHE A 166 -7.96 -13.27 -8.17
C PHE A 166 -9.10 -14.04 -7.54
N SER A 167 -9.18 -13.96 -6.22
CA SER A 167 -10.27 -14.52 -5.43
C SER A 167 -11.42 -13.51 -5.30
N TYR A 168 -12.65 -13.97 -5.50
CA TYR A 168 -13.87 -13.16 -5.51
C TYR A 168 -14.97 -13.76 -4.65
N LYS A 169 -15.83 -12.88 -4.12
CA LYS A 169 -17.14 -13.23 -3.55
C LYS A 169 -18.24 -12.48 -4.29
N LYS A 170 -19.45 -13.03 -4.33
CA LYS A 170 -20.59 -12.42 -5.00
C LYS A 170 -21.33 -11.48 -4.00
N GLY A 171 -22.30 -10.75 -4.52
CA GLY A 171 -23.33 -10.07 -3.72
C GLY A 171 -23.09 -8.60 -3.39
N ASP A 172 -22.04 -7.96 -3.91
CA ASP A 172 -21.59 -6.65 -3.40
C ASP A 172 -22.06 -5.42 -4.19
N ASN A 173 -23.38 -5.24 -4.30
CA ASN A 173 -23.95 -4.20 -5.16
C ASN A 173 -24.24 -2.86 -4.46
N ASN A 174 -23.91 -2.73 -3.18
CA ASN A 174 -24.26 -1.56 -2.35
C ASN A 174 -23.11 -1.20 -1.41
N PHE A 175 -23.10 0.06 -0.93
CA PHE A 175 -22.19 0.47 0.14
C PHE A 175 -22.40 -0.36 1.41
N ARG A 176 -21.31 -0.87 1.96
CA ARG A 176 -21.26 -1.58 3.24
C ARG A 176 -20.19 -1.00 4.14
N THR A 177 -20.47 -0.95 5.44
CA THR A 177 -19.54 -0.47 6.46
C THR A 177 -18.42 -1.49 6.70
N ILE A 178 -17.17 -1.03 6.72
CA ILE A 178 -15.97 -1.81 7.05
C ILE A 178 -15.51 -1.48 8.48
N ASP A 179 -15.48 -0.19 8.80
CA ASP A 179 -15.21 0.36 10.13
C ASP A 179 -16.10 1.62 10.30
N SER A 180 -16.19 2.14 11.52
CA SER A 180 -16.80 3.40 11.90
C SER A 180 -16.51 4.57 10.94
N GLU A 181 -15.35 4.61 10.30
CA GLU A 181 -14.89 5.71 9.45
C GLU A 181 -14.94 5.40 7.94
N CYS A 182 -15.25 4.16 7.55
CA CYS A 182 -15.07 3.69 6.19
C CYS A 182 -16.21 2.76 5.74
N SER A 183 -16.80 3.08 4.59
CA SER A 183 -17.70 2.19 3.87
C SER A 183 -17.26 2.05 2.42
N ILE A 184 -17.54 0.89 1.82
CA ILE A 184 -17.09 0.57 0.47
C ILE A 184 -18.20 -0.03 -0.37
N GLU A 185 -18.10 0.09 -1.69
CA GLU A 185 -18.96 -0.58 -2.67
C GLU A 185 -18.08 -1.19 -3.78
N SER A 186 -18.38 -2.42 -4.20
CA SER A 186 -17.65 -3.06 -5.30
C SER A 186 -17.89 -2.35 -6.63
N LYS A 187 -16.79 -2.10 -7.34
CA LYS A 187 -16.79 -1.45 -8.65
C LYS A 187 -15.95 -2.23 -9.64
N TYR A 188 -16.16 -1.92 -10.91
CA TYR A 188 -15.27 -2.33 -11.99
C TYR A 188 -15.09 -1.22 -13.03
N ALA A 189 -14.03 -1.31 -13.80
CA ALA A 189 -13.79 -0.51 -15.00
C ALA A 189 -13.29 -1.43 -16.12
N THR A 190 -13.65 -1.15 -17.37
CA THR A 190 -13.03 -1.84 -18.51
C THR A 190 -11.65 -1.23 -18.76
N ILE A 191 -10.62 -2.07 -18.71
CA ILE A 191 -9.21 -1.68 -18.86
C ILE A 191 -8.59 -2.65 -19.85
N ASN A 192 -8.27 -2.18 -21.05
CA ASN A 192 -7.74 -3.00 -22.15
C ASN A 192 -6.25 -2.71 -22.45
N HIS A 193 -5.65 -1.76 -21.74
CA HIS A 193 -4.23 -1.44 -21.80
C HIS A 193 -3.81 -0.79 -20.48
N ASP A 194 -2.50 -0.71 -20.25
CA ASP A 194 -1.98 -0.08 -19.04
C ASP A 194 -2.15 1.44 -19.12
N LEU A 195 -2.79 2.02 -18.11
CA LEU A 195 -3.17 3.42 -18.07
C LEU A 195 -2.16 4.28 -17.30
N SER A 196 -2.06 5.54 -17.67
CA SER A 196 -1.17 6.53 -17.04
C SER A 196 -1.89 7.35 -15.95
N ILE A 197 -1.12 7.92 -15.03
CA ILE A 197 -1.65 8.93 -14.10
C ILE A 197 -2.18 10.11 -14.91
N GLY A 198 -3.36 10.63 -14.55
CA GLY A 198 -4.06 11.69 -15.25
C GLY A 198 -5.08 11.19 -16.29
N GLU A 199 -5.05 9.91 -16.65
CA GLU A 199 -6.04 9.33 -17.56
C GLU A 199 -7.38 9.08 -16.87
N ARG A 200 -8.44 9.12 -17.68
CA ARG A 200 -9.82 8.98 -17.21
C ARG A 200 -10.38 7.59 -17.49
N LEU A 201 -11.05 7.05 -16.48
CA LEU A 201 -11.73 5.77 -16.48
C LEU A 201 -13.23 5.95 -16.23
N THR A 202 -14.03 5.09 -16.86
CA THR A 202 -15.45 4.96 -16.52
C THR A 202 -15.62 3.82 -15.53
N ILE A 203 -16.05 4.16 -14.31
CA ILE A 203 -16.27 3.20 -13.23
C ILE A 203 -17.75 2.84 -13.19
N SER A 204 -18.03 1.54 -13.12
CA SER A 204 -19.39 0.97 -13.11
C SER A 204 -19.60 0.09 -11.88
N SER A 205 -20.87 -0.09 -11.49
CA SER A 205 -21.25 -0.98 -10.40
C SER A 205 -20.88 -2.43 -10.70
N ASN A 206 -20.38 -3.16 -9.70
CA ASN A 206 -20.03 -4.56 -9.84
C ASN A 206 -20.67 -5.37 -8.71
N SER A 207 -21.15 -6.58 -9.01
CA SER A 207 -21.68 -7.48 -7.98
C SER A 207 -20.64 -8.38 -7.32
N HIS A 208 -19.38 -8.32 -7.76
CA HIS A 208 -18.31 -9.18 -7.29
C HIS A 208 -17.28 -8.39 -6.50
N SER A 209 -17.04 -8.80 -5.27
CA SER A 209 -16.06 -8.23 -4.36
C SER A 209 -14.75 -9.02 -4.45
N ILE A 210 -13.68 -8.36 -4.89
CA ILE A 210 -12.32 -8.95 -4.91
C ILE A 210 -11.77 -9.09 -3.49
N GLN A 211 -11.17 -10.23 -3.14
CA GLN A 211 -10.52 -10.41 -1.83
C GLN A 211 -9.33 -9.45 -1.71
N MET A 212 -9.49 -8.43 -0.87
CA MET A 212 -8.55 -7.33 -0.72
C MET A 212 -8.49 -6.89 0.74
N MET A 213 -7.30 -6.58 1.21
CA MET A 213 -7.08 -5.81 2.43
C MET A 213 -6.28 -4.56 2.07
N ILE A 214 -6.46 -3.48 2.83
CA ILE A 214 -5.63 -2.28 2.71
C ILE A 214 -4.90 -2.02 4.03
N ASP A 215 -3.60 -1.78 3.93
CA ASP A 215 -2.77 -1.30 5.04
C ASP A 215 -2.90 0.22 5.11
N ILE A 216 -3.37 0.72 6.26
CA ILE A 216 -3.66 2.12 6.47
C ILE A 216 -2.89 2.66 7.67
N GLU A 217 -2.51 3.93 7.60
CA GLU A 217 -1.98 4.70 8.72
C GLU A 217 -3.11 5.55 9.32
N LYS A 218 -3.34 5.39 10.64
CA LYS A 218 -4.31 6.15 11.45
C LYS A 218 -3.66 7.33 12.16
#